data_AF-A0A7J2TQV9-F1
#
_entry.id   AF-A0A7J2TQV9-F1
#
_cell.length_a   1.000
_cell.length_b   1.000
_cell.length_c   1.000
_cell.angle_alpha   90.00
_cell.angle_beta   90.00
_cell.angle_gamma   90.00
#
_symmetry.space_group_name_H-M   'P 1'
#
loop_
_entity.id
_entity.type
_entity.pdbx_description
1 polymer ?
#
loop_
_entity_poly.entity_id
_entity_poly.type
_entity_poly.pdbx_seq_one_letter_code
_entity_poly.pdbx_strand_id
1 'polypeptide(L)'
;MHELNFVVDMVEEQIAKGHLRWLANFSEIHRDYKIGNTVFPIYASGSLQEKGFFLSKIFSALVTPKYKINFLIYTSPTIDTKSFREMIISLKSKFGEDEWIFLGLIQNQPFDKTMKNTINDLVDKNIGVVAFSLASKENVSSNNVLGKGLAKHLKLTEAKFEIFDLPNYMKSFIIILGLGILFLVAIALAGWPQAVQPLSLLIVTALSLVGGYRLYKSNYHTVLSLNSQGFTIQEGKTVREGKWSDFTDAAMYVTPKREVCIKLYSEKETMELPISRAGMSRKDAYNTIKQLIRKK
;
A
#
# COMPACT_ATOMS: atom_id res chain seq x y z
N MET A 1 -4.13 -21.15 4.46
CA MET A 1 -3.05 -21.08 3.45
C MET A 1 -3.32 -20.06 2.36
N HIS A 2 -4.43 -20.13 1.62
CA HIS A 2 -4.66 -19.20 0.49
C HIS A 2 -4.83 -17.72 0.86
N GLU A 3 -5.49 -17.41 1.98
CA GLU A 3 -5.56 -16.01 2.47
C GLU A 3 -4.18 -15.50 2.89
N LEU A 4 -3.36 -16.36 3.50
CA LEU A 4 -1.98 -16.03 3.85
C LEU A 4 -1.16 -15.75 2.60
N ASN A 5 -1.28 -16.57 1.55
CA ASN A 5 -0.60 -16.32 0.27
C ASN A 5 -1.05 -14.99 -0.36
N PHE A 6 -2.34 -14.67 -0.32
CA PHE A 6 -2.84 -13.38 -0.77
C PHE A 6 -2.21 -12.21 0.01
N VAL A 7 -2.09 -12.34 1.34
CA VAL A 7 -1.46 -11.31 2.15
C VAL A 7 0.04 -11.20 1.84
N VAL A 8 0.73 -12.31 1.58
CA VAL A 8 2.12 -12.29 1.12
C VAL A 8 2.22 -11.51 -0.20
N ASP A 9 1.42 -11.86 -1.21
CA ASP A 9 1.44 -11.17 -2.51
C ASP A 9 1.10 -9.67 -2.39
N MET A 10 0.18 -9.33 -1.50
CA MET A 10 -0.15 -7.94 -1.18
C MET A 10 1.04 -7.18 -0.57
N VAL A 11 1.73 -7.79 0.41
CA VAL A 11 2.87 -7.16 1.07
C VAL A 11 4.03 -6.98 0.09
N GLU A 12 4.29 -7.97 -0.77
CA GLU A 12 5.30 -7.86 -1.83
C GLU A 12 5.01 -6.66 -2.73
N GLU A 13 3.77 -6.53 -3.21
CA GLU A 13 3.37 -5.43 -4.07
C GLU A 13 3.51 -4.07 -3.36
N GLN A 14 3.19 -3.99 -2.06
CA GLN A 14 3.39 -2.79 -1.26
C GLN A 14 4.88 -2.41 -1.13
N ILE A 15 5.77 -3.39 -0.99
CA ILE A 15 7.23 -3.16 -0.96
C ILE A 15 7.69 -2.67 -2.34
N ALA A 16 7.31 -3.36 -3.42
CA ALA A 16 7.71 -3.06 -4.78
C ALA A 16 7.28 -1.65 -5.23
N LYS A 17 6.07 -1.22 -4.85
CA LYS A 17 5.56 0.13 -5.11
C LYS A 17 6.13 1.21 -4.18
N GLY A 18 6.86 0.81 -3.13
CA GLY A 18 7.44 1.73 -2.17
C GLY A 18 6.44 2.31 -1.17
N HIS A 19 5.30 1.67 -0.93
CA HIS A 19 4.36 2.08 0.13
C HIS A 19 4.97 1.94 1.53
N LEU A 20 5.96 1.05 1.68
CA LEU A 20 6.74 0.88 2.91
C LEU A 20 8.03 1.72 2.97
N ARG A 21 8.20 2.73 2.09
CA ARG A 21 9.36 3.64 2.10
C ARG A 21 9.60 4.35 3.43
N TRP A 22 8.52 4.59 4.19
CA TRP A 22 8.62 5.17 5.54
C TRP A 22 9.29 4.24 6.56
N LEU A 23 9.34 2.93 6.30
CA LEU A 23 10.09 1.96 7.11
C LEU A 23 11.54 1.85 6.63
N ALA A 24 11.72 1.64 5.32
CA ALA A 24 13.03 1.58 4.70
C ALA A 24 12.93 1.73 3.19
N ASN A 25 14.05 2.08 2.57
CA ASN A 25 14.22 1.98 1.13
C ASN A 25 14.72 0.57 0.78
N PHE A 26 13.79 -0.33 0.46
CA PHE A 26 14.09 -1.71 0.09
C PHE A 26 14.70 -1.78 -1.31
N SER A 27 15.79 -2.53 -1.44
CA SER A 27 16.51 -2.73 -2.70
C SER A 27 16.35 -4.12 -3.29
N GLU A 28 16.16 -5.13 -2.44
CA GLU A 28 16.05 -6.52 -2.87
C GLU A 28 14.89 -7.19 -2.14
N ILE A 29 14.16 -8.05 -2.85
CA ILE A 29 13.05 -8.85 -2.33
C ILE A 29 13.34 -10.30 -2.73
N HIS A 30 13.32 -11.20 -1.75
CA HIS A 30 13.50 -12.63 -1.91
C HIS A 30 12.23 -13.34 -1.47
N ARG A 31 11.77 -14.30 -2.28
CA ARG A 31 10.71 -15.24 -1.91
C ARG A 31 11.31 -16.46 -1.22
N ASP A 32 10.53 -17.05 -0.31
CA ASP A 32 10.84 -18.33 0.35
C ASP A 32 12.25 -18.38 0.96
N TYR A 33 12.65 -17.29 1.62
CA TYR A 33 13.98 -17.14 2.18
C TYR A 33 14.13 -17.94 3.48
N LYS A 34 15.13 -18.83 3.52
CA LYS A 34 15.35 -19.72 4.66
C LYS A 34 16.32 -19.12 5.68
N ILE A 35 15.91 -19.06 6.95
CA ILE A 35 16.77 -18.71 8.09
C ILE A 35 16.56 -19.74 9.19
N GLY A 36 17.62 -20.46 9.53
CA GLY A 36 17.54 -21.60 10.44
C GLY A 36 16.57 -22.66 9.90
N ASN A 37 15.58 -23.01 10.72
CA ASN A 37 14.52 -23.97 10.36
C ASN A 37 13.25 -23.31 9.79
N THR A 38 13.23 -21.98 9.70
CA THR A 38 12.05 -21.22 9.26
C THR A 38 12.22 -20.75 7.82
N VAL A 39 11.18 -20.92 7.02
CA VAL A 39 11.09 -20.34 5.68
C VAL A 39 10.18 -19.13 5.75
N PHE A 40 10.69 -17.97 5.33
CA PHE A 40 9.97 -16.71 5.28
C PHE A 40 9.47 -16.49 3.84
N PRO A 41 8.15 -16.43 3.62
CA PRO A 41 7.61 -16.17 2.29
C PRO A 41 8.15 -14.90 1.64
N ILE A 42 8.43 -13.85 2.42
CA ILE A 42 9.08 -12.63 1.96
C ILE A 42 10.24 -12.28 2.89
N TYR A 43 11.39 -12.00 2.29
CA TYR A 43 12.51 -11.29 2.89
C TYR A 43 12.89 -10.11 1.99
N ALA A 44 12.85 -8.89 2.53
CA ALA A 44 13.31 -7.70 1.84
C ALA A 44 14.48 -7.04 2.59
N SER A 45 15.53 -6.68 1.86
CA SER A 45 16.70 -5.98 2.40
C SER A 45 16.70 -4.52 1.93
N GLY A 46 17.16 -3.62 2.79
CA GLY A 46 17.14 -2.19 2.51
C GLY A 46 18.00 -1.37 3.45
N SER A 47 17.85 -0.05 3.36
CA SER A 47 18.52 0.89 4.26
C SER A 47 17.65 2.14 4.48
N LEU A 48 18.03 2.95 5.46
CA LEU A 48 17.45 4.28 5.68
C LEU A 48 17.94 5.33 4.69
N GLN A 49 18.91 5.01 3.83
CA GLN A 49 19.47 6.00 2.91
C GLN A 49 18.50 6.30 1.76
N GLU A 50 18.20 7.58 1.62
CA GLU A 50 17.38 8.14 0.56
C GLU A 50 18.07 7.95 -0.81
N LYS A 51 17.37 7.33 -1.77
CA LYS A 51 17.83 7.25 -3.18
C LYS A 51 17.29 8.41 -4.04
N GLY A 52 16.98 9.55 -3.42
CA GLY A 52 16.38 10.73 -4.08
C GLY A 52 17.34 11.57 -4.94
N PHE A 53 16.98 12.85 -5.15
CA PHE A 53 17.79 13.83 -5.90
C PHE A 53 19.21 13.97 -5.32
N PHE A 54 20.17 14.41 -6.15
CA PHE A 54 21.60 14.41 -5.82
C PHE A 54 21.93 15.09 -4.47
N LEU A 55 21.25 16.20 -4.14
CA LEU A 55 21.43 16.91 -2.87
C LEU A 55 20.85 16.15 -1.68
N SER A 56 19.71 15.46 -1.83
CA SER A 56 19.14 14.64 -0.76
C SER A 56 19.98 13.38 -0.50
N LYS A 57 20.64 12.84 -1.54
CA LYS A 57 21.63 11.76 -1.42
C LYS A 57 22.86 12.17 -0.61
N ILE A 58 23.43 13.35 -0.90
CA ILE A 58 24.62 13.84 -0.18
C ILE A 58 24.27 14.08 1.30
N PHE A 59 23.14 14.74 1.56
CA PHE A 59 22.69 14.99 2.93
C PHE A 59 22.42 13.69 3.68
N SER A 60 21.75 12.73 3.04
CA SER A 60 21.50 11.42 3.63
C SER A 60 22.78 10.62 3.85
N ALA A 61 23.76 10.68 2.94
CA ALA A 61 25.04 9.99 3.09
C ALA A 61 25.89 10.53 4.25
N LEU A 62 25.77 11.83 4.57
CA LEU A 62 26.51 12.47 5.66
C LEU A 62 25.82 12.34 7.03
N VAL A 63 24.48 12.42 7.07
CA VAL A 63 23.72 12.60 8.32
C VAL A 63 23.00 11.33 8.76
N THR A 64 22.63 10.43 7.84
CA THR A 64 21.88 9.22 8.19
C THR A 64 22.84 8.07 8.53
N PRO A 65 22.72 7.46 9.72
CA PRO A 65 23.50 6.28 10.07
C PRO A 65 23.24 5.16 9.04
N LYS A 66 24.28 4.38 8.72
CA LYS A 66 24.20 3.27 7.75
C LYS A 66 23.52 2.03 8.35
N TYR A 67 22.34 2.19 8.94
CA TYR A 67 21.56 1.04 9.42
C TYR A 67 21.04 0.25 8.22
N LYS A 68 21.43 -1.03 8.16
CA LYS A 68 20.80 -2.00 7.27
C LYS A 68 19.47 -2.42 7.89
N ILE A 69 18.47 -2.54 7.03
CA ILE A 69 17.12 -2.92 7.43
C ILE A 69 16.77 -4.23 6.74
N ASN A 70 16.30 -5.17 7.55
CA ASN A 70 15.81 -6.47 7.14
C ASN A 70 14.31 -6.55 7.46
N PHE A 71 13.48 -6.77 6.45
CA PHE A 71 12.05 -6.94 6.61
C PHE A 71 11.66 -8.37 6.26
N LEU A 72 10.96 -9.05 7.16
CA LEU A 72 10.54 -10.43 7.00
C LEU A 72 9.05 -10.58 7.28
N ILE A 73 8.37 -11.36 6.44
CA ILE A 73 7.01 -11.84 6.72
C ILE A 73 7.08 -13.32 7.00
N TYR A 74 6.42 -13.74 8.08
CA TYR A 74 6.13 -15.13 8.36
C TYR A 74 4.62 -15.34 8.41
N THR A 75 4.16 -16.37 7.71
CA THR A 75 2.74 -16.72 7.67
C THR A 75 2.53 -18.17 8.07
N SER A 76 1.60 -18.41 8.99
CA SER A 76 1.23 -19.76 9.42
C SER A 76 -0.24 -19.81 9.86
N PRO A 77 -0.97 -20.93 9.72
CA PRO A 77 -2.32 -21.06 10.27
C PRO A 77 -2.38 -20.74 11.77
N THR A 78 -1.37 -21.16 12.51
CA THR A 78 -1.17 -20.93 13.95
C THR A 78 0.31 -20.74 14.24
N ILE A 79 0.64 -19.77 15.09
CA ILE A 79 2.02 -19.51 15.53
C ILE A 79 2.06 -19.75 17.04
N ASP A 80 2.87 -20.72 17.45
CA ASP A 80 3.12 -21.01 18.87
C ASP A 80 4.26 -20.14 19.42
N THR A 81 4.21 -19.91 20.74
CA THR A 81 5.19 -19.09 21.44
C THR A 81 6.61 -19.68 21.36
N LYS A 82 6.74 -21.01 21.29
CA LYS A 82 8.04 -21.68 21.20
C LYS A 82 8.69 -21.43 19.84
N SER A 83 7.99 -21.70 18.73
CA SER A 83 8.53 -21.40 17.39
C SER A 83 8.80 -19.91 17.19
N PHE A 84 7.99 -19.02 17.78
CA PHE A 84 8.29 -17.58 17.76
C PHE A 84 9.64 -17.25 18.42
N ARG A 85 9.90 -17.79 19.60
CA ARG A 85 11.19 -17.57 20.30
C ARG A 85 12.37 -18.13 19.51
N GLU A 86 12.23 -19.33 18.96
CA GLU A 86 13.25 -19.96 18.09
C GLU A 86 13.51 -19.11 16.83
N MET A 87 12.47 -18.52 16.26
CA MET A 87 12.57 -17.60 15.13
C MET A 87 13.33 -16.32 15.50
N ILE A 88 13.02 -15.70 16.63
CA ILE A 88 13.73 -14.50 17.11
C ILE A 88 15.22 -14.81 17.32
N ILE A 89 15.55 -15.95 17.93
CA ILE A 89 16.94 -16.38 18.13
C ILE A 89 17.64 -16.58 16.77
N SER A 90 16.97 -17.22 15.81
CA SER A 90 17.51 -17.45 14.46
C SER A 90 17.74 -16.15 13.69
N LEU A 91 16.89 -15.14 13.89
CA LEU A 91 17.07 -13.82 13.29
C LEU A 91 18.28 -13.09 13.89
N LYS A 92 18.44 -13.15 15.21
CA LYS A 92 19.60 -12.56 15.91
C LYS A 92 20.93 -13.20 15.51
N SER A 93 20.94 -14.52 15.26
CA SER A 93 22.17 -15.19 14.84
C SER A 93 22.53 -14.92 13.37
N LYS A 94 21.53 -14.63 12.54
CA LYS A 94 21.70 -14.36 11.11
C LYS A 94 22.15 -12.93 10.82
N PHE A 95 21.58 -11.96 11.54
CA PHE A 95 21.79 -10.53 11.29
C PHE A 95 22.62 -9.90 12.41
N GLY A 96 23.45 -8.91 12.07
CA GLY A 96 24.35 -8.27 13.03
C GLY A 96 23.61 -7.43 14.08
N GLU A 97 24.29 -7.11 15.19
CA GLU A 97 23.74 -6.30 16.29
C GLU A 97 23.40 -4.86 15.87
N ASP A 98 23.99 -4.36 14.77
CA ASP A 98 23.71 -3.03 14.23
C ASP A 98 22.63 -3.04 13.14
N GLU A 99 21.99 -4.18 12.87
CA GLU A 99 20.96 -4.29 11.84
C GLU A 99 19.56 -4.26 12.47
N TRP A 100 18.66 -3.52 11.84
CA TRP A 100 17.26 -3.47 12.27
C TRP A 100 16.44 -4.53 11.55
N ILE A 101 15.59 -5.21 12.30
CA ILE A 101 14.76 -6.31 11.83
C ILE A 101 13.30 -5.94 12.05
N PHE A 102 12.53 -5.89 10.98
CA PHE A 102 11.08 -5.79 11.01
C PHE A 102 10.50 -7.17 10.70
N LEU A 103 9.71 -7.72 11.63
CA LEU A 103 9.08 -9.02 11.49
C LEU A 103 7.55 -8.87 11.53
N GLY A 104 6.90 -9.18 10.41
CA GLY A 104 5.46 -9.33 10.34
C GLY A 104 5.05 -10.79 10.53
N LEU A 105 4.28 -11.08 11.58
CA LEU A 105 3.68 -12.40 11.82
C LEU A 105 2.22 -12.36 11.40
N ILE A 106 1.80 -13.33 10.59
CA ILE A 106 0.43 -13.34 10.06
C ILE A 106 -0.15 -14.73 10.30
N GLN A 107 -1.27 -14.79 11.00
CA GLN A 107 -1.97 -16.05 11.23
C GLN A 107 -3.47 -15.93 11.02
N ASN A 108 -4.09 -17.08 10.74
CA ASN A 108 -5.53 -17.14 10.50
C ASN A 108 -6.33 -17.03 11.81
N GLN A 109 -5.86 -17.67 12.89
CA GLN A 109 -6.57 -17.75 14.16
C GLN A 109 -6.31 -16.53 15.07
N PRO A 110 -7.17 -16.23 16.05
CA PRO A 110 -6.87 -15.25 17.09
C PRO A 110 -5.61 -15.64 17.88
N PHE A 111 -4.80 -14.64 18.26
CA PHE A 111 -3.67 -14.89 19.15
C PHE A 111 -4.14 -15.17 20.57
N ASP A 112 -3.51 -16.15 21.21
CA ASP A 112 -3.69 -16.43 22.63
C ASP A 112 -3.00 -15.35 23.48
N LYS A 113 -3.47 -15.19 24.73
CA LYS A 113 -2.96 -14.14 25.63
C LYS A 113 -1.45 -14.26 25.88
N THR A 114 -0.92 -15.48 25.92
CA THR A 114 0.51 -15.75 26.13
C THR A 114 1.36 -15.24 24.98
N MET A 115 0.96 -15.50 23.72
CA MET A 115 1.67 -14.98 22.55
C MET A 115 1.60 -13.46 22.49
N LYS A 116 0.44 -12.86 22.78
CA LYS A 116 0.30 -11.39 22.81
C LYS A 116 1.25 -10.75 23.81
N ASN A 117 1.31 -11.28 25.03
CA ASN A 117 2.24 -10.80 26.06
C ASN A 117 3.69 -10.99 25.62
N THR A 118 4.03 -12.15 25.05
CA THR A 118 5.40 -12.43 24.58
C THR A 118 5.86 -11.45 23.50
N ILE A 119 4.97 -11.04 22.59
CA ILE A 119 5.27 -10.02 21.58
C ILE A 119 5.42 -8.64 22.22
N ASN A 120 4.49 -8.24 23.09
CA ASN A 120 4.50 -6.93 23.75
C ASN A 120 5.75 -6.73 24.60
N ASP A 121 6.14 -7.77 25.34
CA ASP A 121 7.25 -7.79 26.29
C ASP A 121 8.62 -8.03 25.61
N LEU A 122 8.67 -8.02 24.27
CA LEU A 122 9.93 -8.15 23.54
C LEU A 122 10.84 -6.94 23.83
N VAL A 123 11.89 -7.18 24.62
CA VAL A 123 12.84 -6.16 25.09
C VAL A 123 13.83 -5.72 24.01
N ASP A 124 14.03 -6.54 22.97
CA ASP A 124 15.02 -6.27 21.94
C ASP A 124 14.72 -4.98 21.18
N LYS A 125 15.70 -4.07 21.11
CA LYS A 125 15.54 -2.76 20.46
C LYS A 125 15.73 -2.81 18.95
N ASN A 126 16.42 -3.83 18.46
CA ASN A 126 16.75 -4.01 17.05
C ASN A 126 15.73 -4.85 16.30
N ILE A 127 14.77 -5.47 17.00
CA ILE A 127 13.72 -6.30 16.40
C ILE A 127 12.34 -5.72 16.68
N GLY A 128 11.70 -5.15 15.66
CA GLY A 128 10.30 -4.75 15.70
C GLY A 128 9.40 -5.87 15.20
N VAL A 129 8.45 -6.32 16.03
CA VAL A 129 7.50 -7.38 15.67
C VAL A 129 6.10 -6.82 15.61
N VAL A 130 5.35 -7.19 14.58
CA VAL A 130 3.90 -6.98 14.52
C VAL A 130 3.22 -8.25 14.09
N ALA A 131 2.24 -8.67 14.86
CA ALA A 131 1.47 -9.87 14.65
C ALA A 131 0.02 -9.53 14.28
N PHE A 132 -0.48 -10.12 13.20
CA PHE A 132 -1.81 -9.89 12.65
C PHE A 132 -2.62 -11.18 12.64
N SER A 133 -3.82 -11.11 13.21
CA SER A 133 -4.81 -12.19 13.17
C SER A 133 -5.85 -11.85 12.13
N LEU A 134 -6.00 -12.72 11.11
CA LEU A 134 -6.98 -12.52 10.06
C LEU A 134 -8.42 -12.73 10.57
N ALA A 135 -8.64 -13.68 11.51
CA ALA A 135 -9.97 -13.94 12.06
C ALA A 135 -10.48 -12.81 12.96
N SER A 136 -9.65 -12.30 13.87
CA SER A 136 -10.06 -11.25 14.82
C SER A 136 -9.82 -9.83 14.30
N LYS A 137 -9.12 -9.67 13.17
CA LYS A 137 -8.64 -8.37 12.62
C LYS A 137 -7.83 -7.56 13.64
N GLU A 138 -7.31 -8.22 14.67
CA GLU A 138 -6.51 -7.62 15.72
C GLU A 138 -5.03 -7.62 15.32
N ASN A 139 -4.33 -6.55 15.68
CA ASN A 139 -2.89 -6.46 15.58
C ASN A 139 -2.25 -6.29 16.97
N VAL A 140 -1.12 -6.96 17.17
CA VAL A 140 -0.32 -6.86 18.39
C VAL A 140 1.11 -6.54 17.98
N SER A 141 1.72 -5.55 18.62
CA SER A 141 3.05 -5.05 18.25
C SER A 141 3.98 -5.02 19.44
N SER A 142 5.26 -5.30 19.25
CA SER A 142 6.27 -5.13 20.29
C SER A 142 6.31 -3.69 20.78
N ASN A 143 6.50 -3.49 22.08
CA ASN A 143 6.48 -2.16 22.72
C ASN A 143 7.80 -1.38 22.53
N ASN A 144 8.41 -1.51 21.35
CA ASN A 144 9.62 -0.79 20.95
C ASN A 144 9.32 0.11 19.73
N VAL A 145 10.27 0.99 19.39
CA VAL A 145 10.10 1.98 18.31
C VAL A 145 9.86 1.29 16.96
N LEU A 146 10.59 0.20 16.68
CA LEU A 146 10.48 -0.55 15.44
C LEU A 146 9.12 -1.24 15.31
N GLY A 147 8.61 -1.88 16.37
CA GLY A 147 7.29 -2.52 16.38
C GLY A 147 6.15 -1.53 16.19
N LYS A 148 6.21 -0.38 16.88
CA LYS A 148 5.22 0.70 16.72
C LYS A 148 5.25 1.31 15.32
N GLY A 149 6.45 1.54 14.76
CA GLY A 149 6.64 2.01 13.39
C GLY A 149 6.07 1.02 12.38
N LEU A 150 6.41 -0.26 12.52
CA LEU A 150 5.89 -1.32 11.69
C LEU A 150 4.36 -1.40 11.75
N ALA A 151 3.76 -1.32 12.94
CA ALA A 151 2.31 -1.43 13.10
C ALA A 151 1.55 -0.26 12.45
N LYS A 152 2.18 0.93 12.43
CA LYS A 152 1.62 2.13 11.79
C LYS A 152 1.59 2.01 10.26
N HIS A 153 2.63 1.42 9.67
CA HIS A 153 2.85 1.39 8.23
C HIS A 153 2.38 0.10 7.56
N LEU A 154 2.51 -1.05 8.22
CA LEU A 154 2.05 -2.34 7.74
C LEU A 154 0.58 -2.55 8.14
N LYS A 155 -0.36 -2.03 7.35
CA LYS A 155 -1.80 -2.24 7.57
C LYS A 155 -2.31 -3.40 6.71
N LEU A 156 -2.51 -4.56 7.33
CA LEU A 156 -2.95 -5.79 6.65
C LEU A 156 -4.47 -6.05 6.74
N THR A 157 -5.24 -5.13 7.32
CA THR A 157 -6.69 -5.28 7.46
C THR A 157 -7.45 -5.08 6.15
N GLU A 158 -6.90 -4.27 5.24
CA GLU A 158 -7.45 -3.99 3.91
C GLU A 158 -6.30 -3.71 2.93
N ALA A 159 -6.32 -4.38 1.78
CA ALA A 159 -5.39 -4.14 0.70
C ALA A 159 -5.82 -2.89 -0.06
N LYS A 160 -5.30 -1.72 0.33
CA LYS A 160 -5.59 -0.45 -0.37
C LYS A 160 -4.62 -0.26 -1.53
N PHE A 161 -5.19 -0.21 -2.72
CA PHE A 161 -4.51 0.01 -3.98
C PHE A 161 -4.94 1.35 -4.56
N GLU A 162 -3.99 2.28 -4.65
CA GLU A 162 -4.17 3.60 -5.25
C GLU A 162 -2.94 3.93 -6.09
N ILE A 163 -3.16 4.47 -7.29
CA ILE A 163 -2.10 5.09 -8.10
C ILE A 163 -2.55 6.51 -8.46
N PHE A 164 -1.57 7.39 -8.59
CA PHE A 164 -1.82 8.73 -9.12
C PHE A 164 -2.18 8.64 -10.61
N ASP A 165 -3.46 8.87 -10.92
CA ASP A 165 -3.98 8.91 -12.28
C ASP A 165 -3.68 10.28 -12.92
N LEU A 166 -2.53 10.34 -13.58
CA LEU A 166 -2.04 11.55 -14.25
C LEU A 166 -3.04 12.09 -15.30
N PRO A 167 -3.65 11.26 -16.19
CA PRO A 167 -4.68 11.74 -17.11
C PRO A 167 -5.86 12.46 -16.43
N ASN A 168 -6.43 11.87 -15.38
CA ASN A 168 -7.57 12.48 -14.67
C ASN A 168 -7.17 13.70 -13.84
N TYR A 169 -5.94 13.73 -13.31
CA TYR A 169 -5.37 14.93 -12.72
C TYR A 169 -5.22 16.05 -13.77
N MET A 170 -4.69 15.74 -14.96
CA MET A 170 -4.52 16.72 -16.03
C MET A 170 -5.84 17.32 -16.50
N LYS A 171 -6.88 16.49 -16.61
CA LYS A 171 -8.24 16.98 -16.87
C LYS A 171 -8.69 17.99 -15.81
N SER A 172 -8.48 17.66 -14.53
CA SER A 172 -8.86 18.52 -13.40
C SER A 172 -8.06 19.83 -13.38
N PHE A 173 -6.76 19.76 -13.67
CA PHE A 173 -5.88 20.93 -13.82
C PHE A 173 -6.34 21.85 -14.95
N ILE A 174 -6.61 21.30 -16.15
CA ILE A 174 -7.05 22.08 -17.32
C ILE A 174 -8.39 22.76 -17.06
N ILE A 175 -9.31 22.12 -16.35
CA ILE A 175 -10.61 22.73 -15.99
C ILE A 175 -10.38 23.98 -15.12
N ILE A 176 -9.58 23.87 -14.06
CA ILE A 176 -9.31 25.00 -13.17
C ILE A 176 -8.52 26.10 -13.88
N LEU A 177 -7.53 25.71 -14.70
CA LEU A 177 -6.74 26.65 -15.50
C LEU A 177 -7.60 27.40 -16.50
N GLY A 178 -8.46 26.69 -17.24
CA GLY A 178 -9.38 27.28 -18.21
C GLY A 178 -10.36 28.25 -17.55
N LEU A 179 -10.95 27.87 -16.42
CA LEU A 179 -11.82 28.75 -15.63
C LEU A 179 -11.08 30.00 -15.13
N GLY A 180 -9.85 29.83 -14.64
CA GLY A 180 -9.02 30.95 -14.19
C GLY A 180 -8.64 31.91 -15.31
N ILE A 181 -8.30 31.40 -16.50
CA ILE A 181 -8.01 32.22 -17.67
C ILE A 181 -9.27 32.96 -18.14
N LEU A 182 -10.42 32.28 -18.22
CA LEU A 182 -11.69 32.90 -18.57
C LEU A 182 -12.05 34.03 -17.59
N PHE A 183 -11.78 33.83 -16.30
CA PHE A 183 -11.98 34.86 -15.28
C PHE A 183 -11.06 36.08 -15.50
N LEU A 184 -9.78 35.87 -15.81
CA LEU A 184 -8.86 36.98 -16.15
C LEU A 184 -9.30 37.73 -17.42
N VAL A 185 -9.77 37.00 -18.44
CA VAL A 185 -10.32 37.60 -19.66
C VAL A 185 -11.56 38.43 -19.36
N ALA A 186 -12.46 37.94 -18.49
CA ALA A 186 -13.64 38.71 -18.07
C ALA A 186 -13.26 40.01 -17.35
N ILE A 187 -12.23 39.99 -16.48
CA ILE A 187 -11.71 41.19 -15.82
C ILE A 187 -11.10 42.16 -16.84
N ALA A 188 -10.37 41.65 -17.83
CA ALA A 188 -9.80 42.48 -18.89
C ALA A 188 -10.88 43.20 -19.71
N LEU A 189 -11.95 42.47 -20.06
CA LEU A 189 -13.12 43.03 -20.76
C LEU A 189 -13.92 44.02 -19.89
N ALA A 190 -13.91 43.85 -18.57
CA ALA A 190 -14.55 44.76 -17.62
C ALA A 190 -13.78 46.09 -17.40
N GLY A 191 -12.67 46.31 -18.11
CA GLY A 191 -11.95 47.59 -18.12
C GLY A 191 -10.54 47.54 -17.54
N TRP A 192 -10.01 46.36 -17.19
CA TRP A 192 -8.65 46.22 -16.66
C TRP A 192 -7.77 45.32 -17.54
N PRO A 193 -7.32 45.78 -18.71
CA PRO A 193 -6.60 44.94 -19.68
C PRO A 193 -5.26 44.39 -19.15
N GLN A 194 -4.68 45.04 -18.15
CA GLN A 194 -3.48 44.57 -17.43
C GLN A 194 -3.72 43.30 -16.61
N ALA A 195 -4.97 42.85 -16.45
CA ALA A 195 -5.29 41.61 -15.77
C ALA A 195 -4.78 40.35 -16.51
N VAL A 196 -4.48 40.44 -17.82
CA VAL A 196 -3.90 39.34 -18.60
C VAL A 196 -2.42 39.63 -18.87
N GLN A 197 -1.63 39.55 -17.81
CA GLN A 197 -0.17 39.70 -17.86
C GLN A 197 0.55 38.39 -17.52
N PRO A 198 1.81 38.20 -17.94
CA PRO A 198 2.57 36.98 -17.66
C PRO A 198 2.55 36.57 -16.18
N LEU A 199 2.65 37.52 -15.25
CA LEU A 199 2.59 37.26 -13.81
C LEU A 199 1.23 36.69 -13.37
N SER A 200 0.13 37.27 -13.84
CA SER A 200 -1.22 36.78 -13.53
C SER A 200 -1.47 35.36 -14.04
N LEU A 201 -0.95 35.04 -15.24
CA LEU A 201 -1.05 33.70 -15.83
C LEU A 201 -0.22 32.68 -15.04
N LEU A 202 0.97 33.06 -14.56
CA LEU A 202 1.77 32.23 -13.65
C LEU A 202 1.05 31.96 -12.34
N ILE A 203 0.42 32.98 -11.73
CA ILE A 203 -0.36 32.83 -10.50
C ILE A 203 -1.54 31.88 -10.73
N VAL A 204 -2.32 32.06 -11.80
CA VAL A 204 -3.43 31.16 -12.13
C VAL A 204 -2.95 29.74 -12.39
N THR A 205 -1.81 29.56 -13.05
CA THR A 205 -1.21 28.25 -13.28
C THR A 205 -0.85 27.56 -11.96
N ALA A 206 -0.19 28.27 -11.03
CA ALA A 206 0.15 27.75 -9.71
C ALA A 206 -1.10 27.39 -8.90
N LEU A 207 -2.12 28.25 -8.89
CA LEU A 207 -3.41 27.98 -8.24
C LEU A 207 -4.11 26.77 -8.89
N SER A 208 -3.97 26.58 -10.19
CA SER A 208 -4.54 25.45 -10.92
C SER A 208 -3.88 24.13 -10.56
N LEU A 209 -2.58 24.11 -10.24
CA LEU A 209 -1.91 22.90 -9.75
C LEU A 209 -2.54 22.42 -8.43
N VAL A 210 -2.78 23.35 -7.50
CA VAL A 210 -3.37 23.07 -6.18
C VAL A 210 -4.86 22.77 -6.28
N GLY A 211 -5.62 23.62 -6.98
CA GLY A 211 -7.05 23.47 -7.19
C GLY A 211 -7.40 22.22 -8.00
N GLY A 212 -6.61 21.95 -9.05
CA GLY A 212 -6.72 20.74 -9.87
C GLY A 212 -6.49 19.48 -9.05
N TYR A 213 -5.54 19.47 -8.12
CA TYR A 213 -5.32 18.33 -7.23
C TYR A 213 -6.51 18.08 -6.29
N ARG A 214 -7.09 19.15 -5.73
CA ARG A 214 -8.30 19.02 -4.89
C ARG A 214 -9.49 18.50 -5.67
N LEU A 215 -9.72 19.03 -6.88
CA LEU A 215 -10.80 18.58 -7.76
C LEU A 215 -10.61 17.12 -8.18
N TYR A 216 -9.36 16.74 -8.52
CA TYR A 216 -8.97 15.37 -8.82
C TYR A 216 -9.30 14.43 -7.65
N LYS A 217 -8.83 14.77 -6.44
CA LYS A 217 -9.06 13.94 -5.25
C LYS A 217 -10.54 13.80 -4.91
N SER A 218 -11.33 14.84 -5.12
CA SER A 218 -12.77 14.82 -4.85
C SER A 218 -13.57 13.99 -5.86
N ASN A 219 -13.18 13.97 -7.13
CA ASN A 219 -14.08 13.52 -8.20
C ASN A 219 -13.58 12.34 -9.01
N TYR A 220 -12.26 12.09 -9.04
CA TYR A 220 -11.66 11.12 -9.97
C TYR A 220 -10.70 10.14 -9.31
N HIS A 221 -10.16 10.47 -8.14
CA HIS A 221 -9.20 9.59 -7.48
C HIS A 221 -9.82 8.24 -7.13
N THR A 222 -9.22 7.18 -7.66
CA THR A 222 -9.71 5.81 -7.51
C THR A 222 -8.89 5.08 -6.47
N VAL A 223 -9.56 4.52 -5.47
CA VAL A 223 -8.96 3.67 -4.43
C VAL A 223 -9.71 2.34 -4.44
N LEU A 224 -8.98 1.25 -4.59
CA LEU A 224 -9.52 -0.11 -4.48
C LEU A 224 -9.05 -0.73 -3.18
N SER A 225 -9.97 -1.06 -2.28
CA SER A 225 -9.70 -1.80 -1.05
C SER A 225 -10.19 -3.22 -1.21
N LEU A 226 -9.31 -4.23 -1.06
CA LEU A 226 -9.70 -5.64 -1.08
C LEU A 226 -9.54 -6.25 0.32
N ASN A 227 -10.49 -7.10 0.72
CA ASN A 227 -10.38 -7.93 1.92
C ASN A 227 -10.87 -9.36 1.61
N SER A 228 -10.82 -10.27 2.60
CA SER A 228 -11.22 -11.67 2.41
C SER A 228 -12.71 -11.88 2.19
N GLN A 229 -13.56 -10.92 2.58
CA GLN A 229 -15.03 -11.01 2.52
C GLN A 229 -15.62 -10.27 1.32
N GLY A 230 -14.93 -9.26 0.80
CA GLY A 230 -15.38 -8.40 -0.27
C GLY A 230 -14.37 -7.33 -0.66
N PHE A 231 -14.87 -6.28 -1.28
CA PHE A 231 -14.08 -5.15 -1.77
C PHE A 231 -14.85 -3.84 -1.68
N THR A 232 -14.10 -2.75 -1.68
CA THR A 232 -14.61 -1.38 -1.72
C THR A 232 -13.89 -0.64 -2.84
N ILE A 233 -14.65 -0.08 -3.78
CA ILE A 233 -14.16 0.84 -4.81
C ILE A 233 -14.60 2.24 -4.40
N GLN A 234 -13.64 3.13 -4.20
CA GLN A 234 -13.91 4.54 -4.03
C GLN A 234 -13.44 5.29 -5.27
N GLU A 235 -14.36 5.96 -5.96
CA GLU A 235 -14.06 6.90 -7.06
C GLU A 235 -14.48 8.30 -6.61
N GLY A 236 -13.49 9.11 -6.22
CA GLY A 236 -13.72 10.42 -5.61
C GLY A 236 -14.54 10.31 -4.31
N LYS A 237 -15.76 10.86 -4.33
CA LYS A 237 -16.72 10.78 -3.22
C LYS A 237 -17.66 9.57 -3.29
N THR A 238 -17.70 8.87 -4.42
CA THR A 238 -18.60 7.72 -4.58
C THR A 238 -17.91 6.47 -4.06
N VAL A 239 -18.59 5.73 -3.18
CA VAL A 239 -18.10 4.48 -2.62
C VAL A 239 -19.06 3.38 -3.05
N ARG A 240 -18.51 2.30 -3.62
CA ARG A 240 -19.24 1.09 -3.98
C ARG A 240 -18.60 -0.10 -3.27
N GLU A 241 -19.42 -0.91 -2.63
CA GLU A 241 -18.98 -2.08 -1.89
C GLU A 241 -19.62 -3.33 -2.48
N GLY A 242 -18.89 -4.45 -2.45
CA GLY A 242 -19.40 -5.73 -2.91
C GLY A 242 -18.78 -6.88 -2.12
N LYS A 243 -19.54 -7.95 -1.89
CA LYS A 243 -19.03 -9.18 -1.25
C LYS A 243 -18.67 -10.20 -2.31
N TRP A 244 -17.61 -10.97 -2.09
CA TRP A 244 -17.19 -12.00 -3.05
C TRP A 244 -18.25 -13.09 -3.26
N SER A 245 -19.04 -13.38 -2.22
CA SER A 245 -20.14 -14.35 -2.23
C SER A 245 -21.23 -14.04 -3.26
N ASP A 246 -21.37 -12.78 -3.64
CA ASP A 246 -22.50 -12.32 -4.46
C ASP A 246 -22.23 -12.55 -5.95
N PHE A 247 -20.98 -12.84 -6.31
CA PHE A 247 -20.54 -13.06 -7.69
C PHE A 247 -20.31 -14.54 -7.99
N THR A 248 -20.44 -14.93 -9.25
CA THR A 248 -20.30 -16.30 -9.74
C THR A 248 -19.07 -16.48 -10.62
N ASP A 249 -18.65 -15.44 -11.34
CA ASP A 249 -17.46 -15.49 -12.19
C ASP A 249 -16.77 -14.12 -12.33
N ALA A 250 -15.54 -14.14 -12.84
CA ALA A 250 -14.77 -12.97 -13.18
C ALA A 250 -14.06 -13.13 -14.54
N ALA A 251 -14.06 -12.05 -15.33
CA ALA A 251 -13.33 -11.96 -16.59
C ALA A 251 -12.44 -10.70 -16.63
N MET A 252 -11.32 -10.78 -17.34
CA MET A 252 -10.61 -9.57 -17.74
C MET A 252 -11.42 -8.85 -18.81
N TYR A 253 -11.67 -7.57 -18.60
CA TYR A 253 -12.42 -6.73 -19.52
C TYR A 253 -11.57 -5.50 -19.86
N VAL A 254 -11.49 -5.18 -21.15
CA VAL A 254 -10.85 -3.96 -21.63
C VAL A 254 -11.94 -2.96 -21.95
N THR A 255 -11.97 -1.85 -21.23
CA THR A 255 -12.96 -0.79 -21.46
C THR A 255 -12.74 -0.14 -22.83
N PRO A 256 -13.75 0.56 -23.39
CA PRO A 256 -13.58 1.34 -24.63
C PRO A 256 -12.45 2.38 -24.56
N LYS A 257 -12.09 2.82 -23.34
CA LYS A 257 -10.96 3.72 -23.06
C LYS A 257 -9.60 3.00 -22.96
N ARG A 258 -9.55 1.71 -23.32
CA ARG A 258 -8.38 0.81 -23.23
C ARG A 258 -7.85 0.60 -21.82
N GLU A 259 -8.73 0.67 -20.83
CA GLU A 259 -8.37 0.39 -19.44
C GLU A 259 -8.67 -1.07 -19.12
N VAL A 260 -7.79 -1.72 -18.35
CA VAL A 260 -7.98 -3.12 -17.98
C VAL A 260 -8.67 -3.18 -16.62
N CYS A 261 -9.90 -3.68 -16.64
CA CYS A 261 -10.71 -3.93 -15.48
C CYS A 261 -10.92 -5.45 -15.30
N ILE A 262 -11.29 -5.86 -14.10
CA ILE A 262 -11.87 -7.18 -13.88
C ILE A 262 -13.37 -7.01 -13.74
N LYS A 263 -14.12 -7.61 -14.65
CA LYS A 263 -15.58 -7.61 -14.62
C LYS A 263 -16.05 -8.82 -13.84
N LEU A 264 -16.78 -8.57 -12.76
CA LEU A 264 -17.44 -9.55 -11.91
C LEU A 264 -18.87 -9.75 -12.40
N TYR A 265 -19.29 -11.00 -12.48
CA TYR A 265 -20.64 -11.37 -12.90
C TYR A 265 -21.41 -11.91 -11.70
N SER A 266 -22.62 -11.40 -11.48
CA SER A 266 -23.63 -11.99 -10.60
C SER A 266 -24.89 -12.25 -11.41
N GLU A 267 -25.86 -12.96 -10.82
CA GLU A 267 -27.16 -13.20 -11.46
C GLU A 267 -27.98 -11.92 -11.68
N LYS A 268 -27.68 -10.84 -10.94
CA LYS A 268 -28.49 -9.60 -10.93
C LYS A 268 -27.75 -8.38 -11.51
N GLU A 269 -26.43 -8.35 -11.40
CA GLU A 269 -25.62 -7.19 -11.77
C GLU A 269 -24.20 -7.60 -12.21
N THR A 270 -23.57 -6.76 -13.04
CA THR A 270 -22.14 -6.86 -13.34
C THR A 270 -21.39 -5.69 -12.73
N MET A 271 -20.26 -5.95 -12.11
CA MET A 271 -19.44 -4.92 -11.46
C MET A 271 -18.04 -4.89 -12.05
N GLU A 272 -17.46 -3.70 -12.23
CA GLU A 272 -16.13 -3.53 -12.83
C GLU A 272 -15.13 -3.05 -11.77
N LEU A 273 -14.07 -3.82 -11.56
CA LEU A 273 -12.96 -3.46 -10.68
C LEU A 273 -11.86 -2.76 -11.50
N PRO A 274 -11.51 -1.50 -11.22
CA PRO A 274 -10.55 -0.72 -12.01
C PRO A 274 -9.09 -1.06 -11.67
N ILE A 275 -8.66 -2.28 -12.00
CA ILE A 275 -7.34 -2.85 -11.66
C ILE A 275 -6.17 -2.00 -12.17
N SER A 276 -6.23 -1.51 -13.42
CA SER A 276 -5.14 -0.69 -13.98
C SER A 276 -5.01 0.67 -13.30
N ARG A 277 -6.11 1.25 -12.80
CA ARG A 277 -6.11 2.53 -12.09
C ARG A 277 -5.75 2.39 -10.61
N ALA A 278 -6.10 1.25 -10.00
CA ALA A 278 -5.63 0.85 -8.69
C ALA A 278 -4.14 0.40 -8.70
N GLY A 279 -3.62 0.12 -9.89
CA GLY A 279 -2.21 -0.18 -10.12
C GLY A 279 -1.80 -1.62 -9.93
N MET A 280 -2.73 -2.55 -9.75
CA MET A 280 -2.39 -3.95 -9.51
C MET A 280 -1.91 -4.65 -10.80
N SER A 281 -1.04 -5.65 -10.64
CA SER A 281 -0.71 -6.59 -11.72
C SER A 281 -1.97 -7.30 -12.22
N ARG A 282 -2.18 -7.30 -13.54
CA ARG A 282 -3.40 -7.85 -14.19
C ARG A 282 -3.57 -9.33 -13.91
N LYS A 283 -2.49 -10.10 -14.06
CA LYS A 283 -2.48 -11.56 -13.91
C LYS A 283 -2.75 -11.95 -12.46
N ASP A 284 -2.09 -11.28 -11.53
CA ASP A 284 -2.17 -11.60 -10.10
C ASP A 284 -3.52 -11.17 -9.53
N ALA A 285 -4.02 -9.99 -9.92
CA ALA A 285 -5.37 -9.55 -9.57
C ALA A 285 -6.44 -10.52 -10.07
N TYR A 286 -6.36 -10.99 -11.31
CA TYR A 286 -7.33 -11.93 -11.87
C TYR A 286 -7.34 -13.27 -11.14
N ASN A 287 -6.16 -13.87 -10.95
CA ASN A 287 -6.03 -15.14 -10.25
C ASN A 287 -6.55 -15.03 -8.82
N THR A 288 -6.22 -13.94 -8.13
CA THR A 288 -6.67 -13.65 -6.77
C THR A 288 -8.19 -13.54 -6.70
N ILE A 289 -8.79 -12.68 -7.53
CA ILE A 289 -10.23 -12.43 -7.50
C ILE A 289 -11.03 -13.69 -7.87
N LYS A 290 -10.58 -14.43 -8.88
CA LYS A 290 -11.21 -15.70 -9.27
C LYS A 290 -11.17 -16.73 -8.15
N GLN A 291 -10.09 -16.76 -7.37
CA GLN A 291 -9.99 -17.62 -6.20
C GLN A 291 -10.90 -17.16 -5.05
N LEU A 292 -11.07 -15.85 -4.85
CA LEU A 292 -11.98 -15.31 -3.84
C LEU A 292 -13.44 -15.62 -4.15
N ILE A 293 -13.85 -15.57 -5.43
CA ILE A 293 -15.21 -15.91 -5.88
C ILE A 293 -15.48 -17.42 -5.79
N ARG A 294 -14.51 -18.26 -6.17
CA ARG A 294 -14.67 -19.73 -6.17
C ARG A 294 -14.81 -20.34 -4.78
N LYS A 295 -14.45 -19.61 -3.72
CA LYS A 295 -14.54 -20.04 -2.32
C LYS A 295 -15.93 -19.83 -1.71
N LYS A 296 -16.99 -19.89 -2.53
CA LYS A 296 -18.36 -20.09 -2.02
C LYS A 296 -18.43 -21.34 -1.14
#